data_AF-A0A6M1MFV5-F1
#
_entry.id   AF-A0A6M1MFV5-F1
#
_cell.length_a   1.000
_cell.length_b   1.000
_cell.length_c   1.000
_cell.angle_alpha   90.00
_cell.angle_beta   90.00
_cell.angle_gamma   90.00
#
_symmetry.space_group_name_H-M   'P 1'
#
loop_
_entity.id
_entity.type
_entity.pdbx_description
1 polymer ?
#
loop_
_entity_poly.entity_id
_entity_poly.type
_entity_poly.pdbx_seq_one_letter_code
_entity_poly.pdbx_strand_id
1 'polypeptide(L)'
;MFTEMPTAAHADRLTEAAFELACEQGFAELSARSLAARTGGSPSAINYHFGGREQLLLAVHAELGRRMEAARADALARCLEQMPAWVELPDMVAALLQMRLGEQRKILALRDELELEVSTGREPQLRPAAEQEVAQERQFWCGLARQFDAGPVAAEAWADLALGLTGLLLCETDPAARSAWITTPTARLHARLGRQPIVPSVTRKADARASIDAFARERAQTNETALRILDATLSTIARKGADRVVQREIAARAEVSLAAVTYFFRTKHDLITAAFAEHCRRLRSQRRGLLVFSAISDGTQS
;
A
#
# COMPACT_ATOMS: atom_id res chain seq x y z
N MET A 1 -8.17 -44.61 12.36
CA MET A 1 -9.08 -44.19 11.27
C MET A 1 -8.62 -42.81 10.85
N PHE A 2 -7.67 -42.74 9.90
CA PHE A 2 -7.22 -41.49 9.32
C PHE A 2 -8.31 -41.05 8.36
N THR A 3 -9.05 -40.01 8.73
CA THR A 3 -10.02 -39.39 7.85
C THR A 3 -9.23 -38.77 6.71
N GLU A 4 -9.23 -39.42 5.53
CA GLU A 4 -8.83 -38.78 4.29
C GLU A 4 -9.67 -37.53 4.12
N MET A 5 -9.06 -36.37 4.42
CA MET A 5 -9.63 -35.11 3.99
C MET A 5 -9.68 -35.13 2.46
N PRO A 6 -10.79 -34.68 1.84
CA PRO A 6 -10.91 -34.69 0.39
C PRO A 6 -9.69 -33.98 -0.20
N THR A 7 -8.96 -34.69 -1.06
CA THR A 7 -7.66 -34.29 -1.62
C THR A 7 -7.67 -32.90 -2.24
N ALA A 8 -8.81 -32.46 -2.78
CA ALA A 8 -9.03 -31.09 -3.28
C ALA A 8 -8.90 -30.02 -2.17
N ALA A 9 -9.54 -30.21 -1.01
CA ALA A 9 -9.44 -29.27 0.11
C ALA A 9 -8.02 -29.21 0.72
N HIS A 10 -7.22 -30.27 0.56
CA HIS A 10 -5.81 -30.25 0.93
C HIS A 10 -4.96 -29.50 -0.10
N ALA A 11 -5.21 -29.70 -1.39
CA ALA A 11 -4.55 -29.01 -2.48
C ALA A 11 -4.76 -27.48 -2.42
N ASP A 12 -5.99 -27.05 -2.18
CA ASP A 12 -6.33 -25.62 -2.05
C ASP A 12 -5.58 -24.98 -0.89
N ARG A 13 -5.48 -25.68 0.25
CA ARG A 13 -4.73 -25.18 1.43
C ARG A 13 -3.23 -25.09 1.18
N LEU A 14 -2.65 -26.01 0.41
CA LEU A 14 -1.24 -25.94 0.05
C LEU A 14 -0.97 -24.77 -0.90
N THR A 15 -1.86 -24.54 -1.86
CA THR A 15 -1.78 -23.41 -2.80
C THR A 15 -1.96 -22.07 -2.07
N GLU A 16 -2.90 -21.99 -1.14
CA GLU A 16 -3.09 -20.86 -0.23
C GLU A 16 -1.82 -20.55 0.55
N ALA A 17 -1.25 -21.57 1.21
CA ALA A 17 -0.04 -21.41 2.00
C ALA A 17 1.18 -21.01 1.14
N ALA A 18 1.26 -21.52 -0.09
CA ALA A 18 2.29 -21.14 -1.05
C ALA A 18 2.13 -19.69 -1.51
N PHE A 19 0.89 -19.26 -1.77
CA PHE A 19 0.58 -17.88 -2.14
C PHE A 19 0.94 -16.89 -1.02
N GLU A 20 0.51 -17.16 0.22
CA GLU A 20 0.84 -16.31 1.37
C GLU A 20 2.35 -16.25 1.61
N LEU A 21 3.04 -17.38 1.48
CA LEU A 21 4.50 -17.43 1.56
C LEU A 21 5.16 -16.58 0.48
N ALA A 22 4.66 -16.62 -0.76
CA ALA A 22 5.14 -15.80 -1.86
C ALA A 22 4.88 -14.30 -1.62
N CYS A 23 3.70 -13.92 -1.13
CA CYS A 23 3.41 -12.53 -0.76
C CYS A 23 4.32 -11.99 0.36
N GLU A 24 4.83 -12.86 1.24
CA GLU A 24 5.69 -12.46 2.36
C GLU A 24 7.19 -12.46 2.01
N GLN A 25 7.64 -13.39 1.17
CA GLN A 25 9.07 -13.68 0.95
C GLN A 25 9.51 -13.62 -0.52
N GLY A 26 8.55 -13.48 -1.44
CA GLY A 26 8.76 -13.49 -2.88
C GLY A 26 8.85 -14.88 -3.51
N PHE A 27 8.92 -14.92 -4.84
CA PHE A 27 9.02 -16.14 -5.64
C PHE A 27 10.37 -16.83 -5.48
N ALA A 28 11.44 -16.07 -5.25
CA ALA A 28 12.78 -16.62 -5.06
C ALA A 28 12.82 -17.62 -3.89
N GLU A 29 12.22 -17.25 -2.75
CA GLU A 29 12.19 -18.04 -1.51
C GLU A 29 11.13 -19.15 -1.49
N LEU A 30 10.23 -19.19 -2.48
CA LEU A 30 9.18 -20.21 -2.57
C LEU A 30 9.75 -21.56 -3.05
N SER A 31 9.84 -22.53 -2.15
CA SER A 31 10.35 -23.86 -2.44
C SER A 31 9.54 -24.93 -1.72
N ALA A 32 9.68 -26.19 -2.16
CA ALA A 32 9.07 -27.32 -1.46
C ALA A 32 9.49 -27.41 0.01
N ARG A 33 10.72 -26.98 0.33
CA ARG A 33 11.26 -26.98 1.69
C ARG A 33 10.66 -25.86 2.54
N SER A 34 10.62 -24.63 2.03
CA SER A 34 10.04 -23.49 2.76
C SER A 34 8.52 -23.67 2.95
N LEU A 35 7.82 -24.24 1.97
CA LEU A 35 6.41 -24.57 2.08
C LEU A 35 6.14 -25.71 3.07
N ALA A 36 6.95 -26.77 3.06
CA ALA A 36 6.86 -27.86 4.03
C ALA A 36 7.07 -27.36 5.46
N ALA A 37 8.07 -26.48 5.66
CA ALA A 37 8.33 -25.85 6.96
C ALA A 37 7.14 -25.02 7.45
N ARG A 38 6.43 -24.31 6.55
CA ARG A 38 5.24 -23.52 6.90
C ARG A 38 4.01 -24.37 7.20
N THR A 39 3.82 -25.46 6.46
CA THR A 39 2.60 -26.28 6.52
C THR A 39 2.71 -27.48 7.46
N GLY A 40 3.89 -27.75 8.03
CA GLY A 40 4.15 -28.91 8.88
C GLY A 40 4.27 -30.23 8.12
N GLY A 41 4.41 -30.18 6.80
CA GLY A 41 4.56 -31.34 5.92
C GLY A 41 6.02 -31.74 5.65
N SER A 42 6.23 -32.61 4.66
CA SER A 42 7.57 -32.97 4.17
C SER A 42 7.81 -32.39 2.76
N PRO A 43 9.05 -32.01 2.40
CA PRO A 43 9.35 -31.54 1.05
C PRO A 43 8.98 -32.55 -0.04
N SER A 44 9.09 -33.85 0.24
CA SER A 44 8.69 -34.92 -0.68
C SER A 44 7.18 -34.94 -0.92
N ALA A 45 6.35 -34.69 0.10
CA ALA A 45 4.90 -34.59 -0.06
C ALA A 45 4.50 -33.36 -0.90
N ILE A 46 5.21 -32.23 -0.70
CA ILE A 46 5.01 -31.03 -1.53
C ILE A 46 5.39 -31.30 -2.99
N ASN A 47 6.54 -31.92 -3.24
CA ASN A 47 6.96 -32.30 -4.60
C ASN A 47 6.02 -33.31 -5.24
N TYR A 48 5.48 -34.26 -4.48
CA TYR A 48 4.47 -35.19 -4.97
C TYR A 48 3.18 -34.46 -5.40
N HIS A 49 2.79 -33.42 -4.66
CA HIS A 49 1.57 -32.66 -4.94
C HIS A 49 1.71 -31.71 -6.15
N PHE A 50 2.78 -30.91 -6.19
CA PHE A 50 2.95 -29.91 -7.23
C PHE A 50 3.69 -30.45 -8.46
N GLY A 51 4.55 -31.46 -8.32
CA GLY A 51 5.39 -31.97 -9.41
C GLY A 51 6.76 -31.28 -9.51
N GLY A 52 7.08 -30.37 -8.60
CA GLY A 52 8.37 -29.69 -8.53
C GLY A 52 8.25 -28.19 -8.29
N ARG A 53 9.39 -27.47 -8.28
CA ARG A 53 9.41 -26.02 -8.09
C ARG A 53 8.71 -25.29 -9.23
N GLU A 54 8.90 -25.73 -10.47
CA GLU A 54 8.32 -25.10 -11.65
C GLU A 54 6.79 -25.06 -11.57
N GLN A 55 6.17 -26.21 -11.32
CA GLN A 55 4.72 -26.33 -11.20
C GLN A 55 4.18 -25.66 -9.93
N LEU A 56 4.96 -25.60 -8.85
CA LEU A 56 4.62 -24.80 -7.67
C LEU A 56 4.53 -23.31 -8.00
N LEU A 57 5.50 -22.76 -8.74
CA LEU A 57 5.49 -21.36 -9.18
C LEU A 57 4.31 -21.07 -10.11
N LEU A 58 4.03 -21.97 -11.07
CA LEU A 58 2.87 -21.85 -11.95
C LEU A 58 1.53 -21.92 -11.18
N ALA A 59 1.44 -22.76 -10.15
CA ALA A 59 0.25 -22.84 -9.30
C ALA A 59 0.02 -21.54 -8.51
N VAL A 60 1.08 -20.96 -7.93
CA VAL A 60 1.00 -19.67 -7.24
C VAL A 60 0.68 -18.53 -8.20
N HIS A 61 1.23 -18.54 -9.41
CA HIS A 61 0.86 -17.58 -10.45
C HIS A 61 -0.63 -17.69 -10.79
N ALA A 62 -1.14 -18.89 -11.04
CA ALA A 62 -2.56 -19.08 -11.35
C ALA A 62 -3.47 -18.58 -10.22
N GLU A 63 -3.03 -18.75 -8.96
CA GLU A 63 -3.71 -18.18 -7.81
C GLU A 63 -3.61 -16.64 -7.75
N LEU A 64 -2.44 -16.07 -8.07
CA LEU A 64 -2.25 -14.62 -8.20
C LEU A 64 -3.25 -14.01 -9.19
N GLY A 65 -3.37 -14.58 -10.39
CA GLY A 65 -4.31 -14.11 -11.41
C GLY A 65 -5.77 -14.18 -10.95
N ARG A 66 -6.17 -15.29 -10.31
CA ARG A 66 -7.53 -15.42 -9.72
C ARG A 66 -7.81 -14.34 -8.68
N ARG A 67 -6.87 -14.09 -7.76
CA ARG A 67 -7.04 -13.08 -6.72
C ARG A 67 -7.01 -11.67 -7.29
N MET A 68 -6.16 -11.40 -8.28
CA MET A 68 -6.14 -10.11 -8.97
C MET A 68 -7.46 -9.82 -9.65
N GLU A 69 -8.03 -10.80 -10.37
CA GLU A 69 -9.34 -10.64 -11.00
C GLU A 69 -10.45 -10.36 -9.98
N ALA A 70 -10.53 -11.17 -8.92
CA ALA A 70 -11.52 -10.97 -7.86
C ALA A 70 -11.34 -9.60 -7.18
N ALA A 71 -10.10 -9.19 -6.92
CA ALA A 71 -9.78 -7.92 -6.28
C ALA A 71 -10.07 -6.72 -7.18
N ARG A 72 -9.92 -6.84 -8.51
CA ARG A 72 -10.35 -5.81 -9.49
C ARG A 72 -11.86 -5.67 -9.50
N ALA A 73 -12.58 -6.79 -9.56
CA ALA A 73 -14.04 -6.81 -9.59
C ALA A 73 -14.65 -6.22 -8.31
N ASP A 74 -14.16 -6.64 -7.14
CA ASP A 74 -14.58 -6.09 -5.83
C ASP A 74 -14.30 -4.58 -5.74
N ALA A 75 -13.10 -4.16 -6.13
CA ALA A 75 -12.73 -2.76 -6.13
C ALA A 75 -13.65 -1.92 -7.03
N LEU A 76 -13.92 -2.40 -8.24
CA LEU A 76 -14.81 -1.70 -9.15
C LEU A 76 -16.24 -1.60 -8.60
N ALA A 77 -16.79 -2.70 -8.09
CA ALA A 77 -18.12 -2.73 -7.51
C ALA A 77 -18.25 -1.74 -6.34
N ARG A 78 -17.32 -1.77 -5.39
CA ARG A 78 -17.32 -0.87 -4.22
C ARG A 78 -17.17 0.60 -4.60
N CYS A 79 -16.35 0.91 -5.61
CA CYS A 79 -16.26 2.28 -6.13
C CYS A 79 -17.59 2.71 -6.75
N LEU A 80 -18.20 1.89 -7.60
CA LEU A 80 -19.48 2.21 -8.24
C LEU A 80 -20.61 2.41 -7.22
N GLU A 81 -20.65 1.61 -6.15
CA GLU A 81 -21.65 1.75 -5.08
C GLU A 81 -21.52 3.07 -4.29
N GLN A 82 -20.29 3.56 -4.11
CA GLN A 82 -20.02 4.75 -3.30
C GLN A 82 -20.01 6.05 -4.10
N MET A 83 -19.77 5.96 -5.41
CA MET A 83 -19.60 7.13 -6.26
C MET A 83 -20.94 7.73 -6.69
N PRO A 84 -21.03 9.07 -6.81
CA PRO A 84 -22.23 9.69 -7.35
C PRO A 84 -22.42 9.32 -8.83
N ALA A 85 -23.67 9.37 -9.31
CA ALA A 85 -24.01 9.04 -10.71
C ALA A 85 -23.35 9.97 -11.74
N TRP A 86 -22.85 11.13 -11.32
CA TRP A 86 -22.14 12.10 -12.15
C TRP A 86 -20.62 11.98 -12.03
N VAL A 87 -20.10 10.89 -11.45
CA VAL A 87 -18.66 10.66 -11.34
C VAL A 87 -18.01 10.67 -12.73
N GLU A 88 -16.87 11.35 -12.83
CA GLU A 88 -16.10 11.43 -14.07
C GLU A 88 -14.93 10.42 -14.04
N LEU A 89 -14.44 10.03 -15.22
CA LEU A 89 -13.34 9.09 -15.37
C LEU A 89 -12.09 9.40 -14.51
N PRO A 90 -11.57 10.65 -14.42
CA PRO A 90 -10.44 10.97 -13.54
C PRO A 90 -10.68 10.61 -12.08
N ASP A 91 -11.88 10.89 -11.56
CA ASP A 91 -12.22 10.62 -10.16
C ASP A 91 -12.41 9.12 -9.91
N MET A 92 -13.04 8.41 -10.86
CA MET A 92 -13.18 6.95 -10.81
C MET A 92 -11.81 6.26 -10.81
N VAL A 93 -10.91 6.62 -11.74
CA VAL A 93 -9.55 6.07 -11.81
C VAL A 93 -8.77 6.41 -10.55
N ALA A 94 -8.87 7.64 -10.05
CA ALA A 94 -8.19 8.04 -8.82
C ALA A 94 -8.66 7.23 -7.60
N ALA A 95 -9.97 7.04 -7.44
CA ALA A 95 -10.55 6.26 -6.36
C ALA A 95 -10.13 4.79 -6.43
N LEU A 96 -10.18 4.18 -7.61
CA LEU A 96 -9.75 2.80 -7.82
C LEU A 96 -8.28 2.60 -7.51
N LEU A 97 -7.40 3.47 -8.01
CA LEU A 97 -5.97 3.41 -7.69
C LEU A 97 -5.74 3.54 -6.18
N GLN A 98 -6.44 4.46 -5.52
CA GLN A 98 -6.30 4.67 -4.08
C GLN A 98 -6.71 3.45 -3.26
N MET A 99 -7.83 2.83 -3.61
CA MET A 99 -8.31 1.64 -2.91
C MET A 99 -7.39 0.44 -3.16
N ARG A 100 -7.03 0.19 -4.42
CA ARG A 100 -6.15 -0.94 -4.77
C ARG A 100 -4.76 -0.80 -4.16
N LEU A 101 -4.14 0.38 -4.22
CA LEU A 101 -2.86 0.64 -3.56
C LEU A 101 -2.95 0.63 -2.03
N GLY A 102 -4.14 0.88 -1.47
CA GLY A 102 -4.42 0.82 -0.04
C GLY A 102 -4.52 -0.61 0.48
N GLU A 103 -5.32 -1.44 -0.20
CA GLU A 103 -5.80 -2.73 0.29
C GLU A 103 -5.10 -3.93 -0.36
N GLN A 104 -4.63 -3.80 -1.61
CA GLN A 104 -4.15 -4.92 -2.44
C GLN A 104 -2.63 -4.92 -2.63
N ARG A 105 -1.90 -4.13 -1.83
CA ARG A 105 -0.45 -3.86 -2.03
C ARG A 105 0.40 -5.12 -2.11
N LYS A 106 0.14 -6.13 -1.28
CA LYS A 106 0.92 -7.39 -1.28
C LYS A 106 0.77 -8.15 -2.61
N ILE A 107 -0.46 -8.21 -3.12
CA ILE A 107 -0.78 -8.89 -4.38
C ILE A 107 -0.15 -8.13 -5.56
N LEU A 108 -0.25 -6.80 -5.55
CA LEU A 108 0.40 -5.94 -6.54
C LEU A 108 1.93 -6.05 -6.51
N ALA A 109 2.53 -6.16 -5.33
CA ALA A 109 3.98 -6.34 -5.19
C ALA A 109 4.45 -7.69 -5.73
N LEU A 110 3.70 -8.77 -5.44
CA LEU A 110 4.01 -10.10 -5.98
C LEU A 110 3.89 -10.13 -7.51
N ARG A 111 2.90 -9.43 -8.08
CA ARG A 111 2.78 -9.23 -9.53
C ARG A 111 3.99 -8.49 -10.12
N ASP A 112 4.42 -7.40 -9.49
CA ASP A 112 5.58 -6.64 -9.98
C ASP A 112 6.88 -7.46 -9.88
N GLU A 113 7.02 -8.30 -8.84
CA GLU A 113 8.13 -9.24 -8.73
C GLU A 113 8.12 -10.26 -9.86
N LEU A 114 6.96 -10.83 -10.22
CA LEU A 114 6.83 -11.73 -11.37
C LEU A 114 7.30 -11.07 -12.67
N GLU A 115 6.90 -9.81 -12.91
CA GLU A 115 7.31 -9.05 -14.10
C GLU A 115 8.85 -8.86 -14.13
N LEU A 116 9.46 -8.62 -12.98
CA LEU A 116 10.92 -8.54 -12.82
C LEU A 116 11.62 -9.88 -13.04
N GLU A 117 11.12 -10.96 -12.47
CA GLU A 117 11.70 -12.31 -12.61
C GLU A 117 11.68 -12.79 -14.08
N VAL A 118 10.65 -12.43 -14.83
CA VAL A 118 10.55 -12.71 -16.28
C VAL A 118 11.48 -11.82 -17.11
N SER A 119 11.53 -10.51 -16.82
CA SER A 119 12.37 -9.56 -17.57
C SER A 119 13.87 -9.77 -17.34
N THR A 120 14.26 -10.22 -16.14
CA THR A 120 15.65 -10.57 -15.79
C THR A 120 16.04 -11.99 -16.24
N GLY A 121 15.08 -12.80 -16.71
CA GLY A 121 15.30 -14.15 -17.22
C GLY A 121 15.55 -15.22 -16.16
N ARG A 122 15.22 -14.95 -14.88
CA ARG A 122 15.40 -15.88 -13.77
C ARG A 122 14.41 -17.05 -13.79
N GLU A 123 13.15 -16.77 -14.09
CA GLU A 123 12.08 -17.77 -14.18
C GLU A 123 11.40 -17.68 -15.57
N PRO A 124 12.10 -18.01 -16.67
CA PRO A 124 11.63 -17.79 -18.04
C PRO A 124 10.35 -18.55 -18.39
N GLN A 125 10.08 -19.66 -17.71
CA GLN A 125 8.86 -20.45 -17.86
C GLN A 125 7.59 -19.69 -17.44
N LEU A 126 7.71 -18.66 -16.58
CA LEU A 126 6.58 -17.84 -16.15
C LEU A 126 6.21 -16.76 -17.16
N ARG A 127 6.99 -16.59 -18.23
CA ARG A 127 6.79 -15.52 -19.24
C ARG A 127 5.38 -15.48 -19.83
N PRO A 128 4.81 -16.59 -20.34
CA PRO A 128 3.46 -16.55 -20.91
C PRO A 128 2.41 -16.11 -19.89
N ALA A 129 2.60 -16.52 -18.64
CA ALA A 129 1.69 -16.22 -17.55
C ALA A 129 1.79 -14.73 -17.15
N ALA A 130 3.01 -14.19 -17.03
CA ALA A 130 3.25 -12.78 -16.75
C ALA A 130 2.74 -11.86 -17.88
N GLU A 131 2.95 -12.24 -19.14
CA GLU A 131 2.43 -11.50 -20.31
C GLU A 131 0.90 -11.46 -20.29
N GLN A 132 0.26 -12.57 -19.92
CA GLN A 132 -1.19 -12.62 -19.76
C GLN A 132 -1.67 -11.69 -18.64
N GLU A 133 -1.02 -11.65 -17.48
CA GLU A 133 -1.38 -10.73 -16.39
C GLU A 133 -1.23 -9.25 -16.78
N VAL A 134 -0.14 -8.90 -17.46
CA VAL A 134 0.07 -7.55 -18.00
C VAL A 134 -1.04 -7.19 -19.00
N ALA A 135 -1.39 -8.10 -19.90
CA ALA A 135 -2.44 -7.89 -20.88
C ALA A 135 -3.82 -7.71 -20.22
N GLN A 136 -4.15 -8.54 -19.22
CA GLN A 136 -5.41 -8.43 -18.48
C GLN A 136 -5.51 -7.11 -17.71
N GLU A 137 -4.43 -6.68 -17.06
CA GLU A 137 -4.41 -5.43 -16.32
C GLU A 137 -4.60 -4.23 -17.26
N ARG A 138 -3.92 -4.22 -18.40
CA ARG A 138 -4.14 -3.21 -19.44
C ARG A 138 -5.56 -3.24 -19.96
N GLN A 139 -6.11 -4.42 -20.26
CA GLN A 139 -7.47 -4.59 -20.74
C GLN A 139 -8.50 -4.07 -19.75
N PHE A 140 -8.31 -4.30 -18.45
CA PHE A 140 -9.17 -3.77 -17.40
C PHE A 140 -9.23 -2.25 -17.45
N TRP A 141 -8.08 -1.56 -17.47
CA TRP A 141 -8.05 -0.10 -17.48
C TRP A 141 -8.58 0.51 -18.79
N CYS A 142 -8.23 -0.08 -19.94
CA CYS A 142 -8.81 0.33 -21.22
C CYS A 142 -10.33 0.11 -21.25
N GLY A 143 -10.80 -1.01 -20.71
CA GLY A 143 -12.22 -1.34 -20.59
C GLY A 143 -12.95 -0.32 -19.72
N LEU A 144 -12.42 -0.02 -18.54
CA LEU A 144 -12.96 1.02 -17.65
C LEU A 144 -13.05 2.36 -18.38
N ALA A 145 -11.98 2.83 -19.02
CA ALA A 145 -11.99 4.12 -19.72
C ALA A 145 -13.06 4.18 -20.83
N ARG A 146 -13.28 3.09 -21.55
CA ARG A 146 -14.33 3.01 -22.59
C ARG A 146 -15.75 3.06 -22.03
N GLN A 147 -15.98 2.62 -20.78
CA GLN A 147 -17.28 2.80 -20.11
C GLN A 147 -17.59 4.28 -19.83
N PHE A 148 -16.58 5.15 -19.86
CA PHE A 148 -16.69 6.60 -19.76
C PHE A 148 -16.43 7.26 -21.13
N ASP A 149 -16.84 6.59 -22.22
CA ASP A 149 -16.80 7.09 -23.60
C ASP A 149 -15.40 7.47 -24.14
N ALA A 150 -14.31 6.99 -23.51
CA ALA A 150 -12.98 7.22 -24.01
C ALA A 150 -12.74 6.46 -25.33
N GLY A 151 -12.33 7.19 -26.37
CA GLY A 151 -11.88 6.58 -27.63
C GLY A 151 -10.62 5.71 -27.44
N PRO A 152 -10.25 4.86 -28.42
CA PRO A 152 -9.19 3.85 -28.27
C PRO A 152 -7.84 4.41 -27.79
N VAL A 153 -7.39 5.53 -28.37
CA VAL A 153 -6.12 6.18 -28.00
C VAL A 153 -6.18 6.76 -26.58
N ALA A 154 -7.32 7.33 -26.20
CA ALA A 154 -7.52 7.86 -24.85
C ALA A 154 -7.54 6.73 -23.81
N ALA A 155 -8.19 5.60 -24.13
CA ALA A 155 -8.23 4.43 -23.27
C ALA A 155 -6.83 3.85 -22.98
N GLU A 156 -5.95 3.77 -24.00
CA GLU A 156 -4.55 3.36 -23.80
C GLU A 156 -3.80 4.35 -22.91
N ALA A 157 -3.98 5.65 -23.12
CA ALA A 157 -3.33 6.67 -22.28
C ALA A 157 -3.78 6.58 -20.80
N TRP A 158 -5.04 6.24 -20.54
CA TRP A 158 -5.53 5.98 -19.19
C TRP A 158 -4.92 4.72 -18.59
N ALA A 159 -4.80 3.64 -19.36
CA ALA A 159 -4.16 2.41 -18.91
C ALA A 159 -2.68 2.65 -18.58
N ASP A 160 -1.94 3.36 -19.44
CA ASP A 160 -0.53 3.68 -19.19
C ASP A 160 -0.36 4.53 -17.93
N LEU A 161 -1.24 5.51 -17.71
CA LEU A 161 -1.21 6.31 -16.47
C LEU A 161 -1.49 5.45 -15.25
N ALA A 162 -2.51 4.59 -15.28
CA ALA A 162 -2.89 3.77 -14.14
C ALA A 162 -1.81 2.72 -13.79
N LEU A 163 -1.24 2.06 -14.80
CA LEU A 163 -0.12 1.13 -14.64
C LEU A 163 1.12 1.84 -14.08
N GLY A 164 1.49 2.98 -14.66
CA GLY A 164 2.63 3.76 -14.21
C GLY A 164 2.50 4.27 -12.78
N LEU A 165 1.32 4.78 -12.41
CA LEU A 165 1.05 5.21 -11.02
C LEU A 165 1.01 4.04 -10.04
N THR A 166 0.54 2.87 -10.46
CA THR A 166 0.53 1.66 -9.62
C THR A 166 1.96 1.27 -9.24
N GLY A 167 2.86 1.13 -10.22
CA GLY A 167 4.27 0.81 -9.96
C GLY A 167 4.99 1.90 -9.15
N LEU A 168 4.76 3.19 -9.48
CA LEU A 168 5.40 4.31 -8.79
C LEU A 168 5.00 4.41 -7.31
N LEU A 169 3.74 4.11 -6.99
CA LEU A 169 3.16 4.33 -5.67
C LEU A 169 2.99 3.05 -4.86
N LEU A 170 3.44 1.90 -5.38
CA LEU A 170 3.33 0.61 -4.71
C LEU A 170 3.88 0.65 -3.27
N CYS A 171 5.04 1.31 -3.09
CA CYS A 171 5.71 1.44 -1.80
C CYS A 171 5.24 2.65 -0.96
N GLU A 172 4.38 3.51 -1.48
CA GLU A 172 3.86 4.66 -0.75
C GLU A 172 2.70 4.24 0.16
N THR A 173 2.97 4.24 1.47
CA THR A 173 2.01 3.78 2.48
C THR A 173 1.08 4.88 2.97
N ASP A 174 1.46 6.15 2.84
CA ASP A 174 0.67 7.30 3.26
C ASP A 174 -0.47 7.60 2.24
N PRO A 175 -1.75 7.43 2.62
CA PRO A 175 -2.87 7.69 1.71
C PRO A 175 -2.92 9.12 1.19
N ALA A 176 -2.49 10.10 2.00
CA ALA A 176 -2.47 11.50 1.61
C ALA A 176 -1.38 11.76 0.56
N ALA A 177 -0.21 11.15 0.73
CA ALA A 177 0.87 11.21 -0.26
C ALA A 177 0.43 10.58 -1.59
N ARG A 178 -0.16 9.37 -1.55
CA ARG A 178 -0.73 8.75 -2.77
C ARG A 178 -1.76 9.64 -3.44
N SER A 179 -2.65 10.26 -2.67
CA SER A 179 -3.70 11.13 -3.24
C SER A 179 -3.13 12.29 -4.05
N ALA A 180 -2.07 12.91 -3.54
CA ALA A 180 -1.42 14.03 -4.23
C ALA A 180 -0.82 13.59 -5.58
N TRP A 181 -0.22 12.40 -5.62
CA TRP A 181 0.39 11.81 -6.81
C TRP A 181 -0.61 11.18 -7.78
N ILE A 182 -1.83 10.86 -7.35
CA ILE A 182 -2.87 10.26 -8.20
C ILE A 182 -3.82 11.30 -8.78
N THR A 183 -4.35 12.20 -7.93
CA THR A 183 -5.44 13.11 -8.31
C THR A 183 -4.99 14.13 -9.36
N THR A 184 -3.79 14.68 -9.19
CA THR A 184 -3.31 15.73 -10.11
C THR A 184 -3.00 15.15 -11.50
N PRO A 185 -2.28 14.02 -11.65
CA PRO A 185 -2.04 13.45 -12.98
C PRO A 185 -3.30 12.97 -13.70
N THR A 186 -4.24 12.34 -13.00
CA THR A 186 -5.52 11.88 -13.59
C THR A 186 -6.34 13.06 -14.13
N ALA A 187 -6.56 14.11 -13.33
CA ALA A 187 -7.26 15.32 -13.77
C ALA A 187 -6.55 16.00 -14.96
N ARG A 188 -5.21 16.05 -14.95
CA ARG A 188 -4.44 16.66 -16.06
C ARG A 188 -4.46 15.83 -17.33
N LEU A 189 -4.48 14.50 -17.24
CA LEU A 189 -4.64 13.63 -18.39
C LEU A 189 -6.03 13.84 -19.01
N HIS A 190 -7.07 13.85 -18.18
CA HIS A 190 -8.44 14.13 -18.62
C HIS A 190 -8.54 15.46 -19.38
N ALA A 191 -8.02 16.55 -18.80
CA ALA A 191 -8.01 17.87 -19.43
C ALA A 191 -7.25 17.87 -20.77
N ARG A 192 -6.10 17.18 -20.86
CA ARG A 192 -5.32 17.04 -22.11
C ARG A 192 -6.10 16.34 -23.21
N LEU A 193 -6.69 15.18 -22.88
CA LEU A 193 -7.46 14.38 -23.82
C LEU A 193 -8.71 15.14 -24.30
N GLY A 194 -9.35 15.90 -23.40
CA GLY A 194 -10.47 16.78 -23.72
C GLY A 194 -10.10 18.11 -24.39
N ARG A 195 -8.81 18.35 -24.71
CA ARG A 195 -8.29 19.61 -25.25
C ARG A 195 -8.66 20.85 -24.42
N GLN A 196 -8.82 20.67 -23.11
CA GLN A 196 -9.09 21.76 -22.19
C GLN A 196 -7.80 22.54 -21.88
N PRO A 197 -7.90 23.83 -21.49
CA PRO A 197 -6.74 24.59 -21.06
C PRO A 197 -6.06 23.95 -19.85
N ILE A 198 -4.76 23.76 -19.94
CA ILE A 198 -3.97 23.17 -18.85
C ILE A 198 -3.19 24.28 -18.18
N VAL A 199 -3.48 24.53 -16.91
CA VAL A 199 -2.65 25.42 -16.09
C VAL A 199 -1.32 24.69 -15.79
N PRO A 200 -0.15 25.28 -16.11
CA PRO A 200 1.12 24.73 -15.69
C PRO A 200 1.15 24.53 -14.19
N SER A 201 1.66 23.40 -13.71
CA SER A 201 1.92 23.22 -12.28
C SER A 201 3.03 24.19 -11.91
N VAL A 202 2.68 25.37 -11.44
CA VAL A 202 3.64 26.27 -10.82
C VAL A 202 4.08 25.58 -9.55
N THR A 203 5.36 25.21 -9.43
CA THR A 203 5.96 24.85 -8.15
C THR A 203 5.57 25.96 -7.18
N ARG A 204 4.66 25.68 -6.23
CA ARG A 204 4.19 26.74 -5.32
C ARG A 204 5.43 27.37 -4.69
N LYS A 205 5.55 28.70 -4.85
CA LYS A 205 6.63 29.54 -4.33
C LYS A 205 7.02 29.08 -2.92
N ALA A 206 8.32 29.07 -2.62
CA ALA A 206 8.88 28.65 -1.33
C ALA A 206 8.10 29.23 -0.12
N ASP A 207 7.49 30.40 -0.28
CA ASP A 207 6.64 31.12 0.66
C ASP A 207 5.40 30.33 1.15
N ALA A 208 4.74 29.56 0.27
CA ALA A 208 3.58 28.76 0.65
C ALA A 208 4.01 27.58 1.54
N ARG A 209 5.19 27.02 1.28
CA ARG A 209 5.75 25.94 2.11
C ARG A 209 6.13 26.48 3.49
N ALA A 210 6.83 27.62 3.53
CA ALA A 210 7.18 28.29 4.78
C ALA A 210 5.94 28.65 5.61
N SER A 211 4.86 29.08 4.97
CA SER A 211 3.58 29.40 5.63
C SER A 211 2.88 28.15 6.19
N ILE A 212 2.87 27.04 5.46
CA ILE A 212 2.33 25.76 5.95
C ILE A 212 3.18 25.24 7.13
N ASP A 213 4.51 25.33 7.02
CA ASP A 213 5.42 24.89 8.08
C ASP A 213 5.32 25.80 9.32
N ALA A 214 5.07 27.11 9.14
CA ALA A 214 4.78 28.03 10.23
C ALA A 214 3.43 27.71 10.90
N PHE A 215 2.37 27.48 10.13
CA PHE A 215 1.06 27.07 10.64
C PHE A 215 1.13 25.72 11.38
N ALA A 216 1.88 24.75 10.84
CA ALA A 216 2.10 23.47 11.49
C ALA A 216 2.87 23.64 12.81
N ARG A 217 3.86 24.54 12.86
CA ARG A 217 4.61 24.87 14.09
C ARG A 217 3.72 25.53 15.15
N GLU A 218 2.89 26.51 14.76
CA GLU A 218 1.94 27.18 15.66
C GLU A 218 0.92 26.19 16.25
N ARG A 219 0.41 25.27 15.42
CA ARG A 219 -0.52 24.23 15.86
C ARG A 219 0.16 23.15 16.71
N ALA A 220 1.43 22.84 16.44
CA ALA A 220 2.24 21.97 17.30
C ALA A 220 2.53 22.64 18.66
N GLN A 221 2.77 23.95 18.68
CA GLN A 221 2.96 24.73 19.90
C GLN A 221 1.67 24.79 20.74
N THR A 222 0.52 24.94 20.08
CA THR A 222 -0.81 24.82 20.73
C THR A 222 -1.02 23.44 21.38
N ASN A 223 -0.41 22.39 20.81
CA ASN A 223 -0.47 21.01 21.31
C ASN A 223 0.75 20.60 22.15
N GLU A 224 1.62 21.54 22.55
CA GLU A 224 2.86 21.23 23.28
C GLU A 224 2.58 20.47 24.58
N THR A 225 1.52 20.84 25.29
CA THR A 225 1.06 20.13 26.49
C THR A 225 0.64 18.69 26.18
N ALA A 226 -0.08 18.46 25.08
CA ALA A 226 -0.45 17.12 24.64
C ALA A 226 0.80 16.30 24.22
N LEU A 227 1.77 16.92 23.54
CA LEU A 227 3.02 16.26 23.16
C LEU A 227 3.86 15.85 24.38
N ARG A 228 3.97 16.71 25.40
CA ARG A 228 4.65 16.37 26.67
C ARG A 228 3.98 15.17 27.36
N ILE A 229 2.65 15.11 27.34
CA ILE A 229 1.88 13.96 27.86
C ILE A 229 2.19 12.69 27.06
N LEU A 230 2.24 12.76 25.73
CA LEU A 230 2.55 11.63 24.86
C LEU A 230 4.00 11.15 25.04
N ASP A 231 4.97 12.07 25.20
CA ASP A 231 6.38 11.74 25.45
C ASP A 231 6.61 11.08 26.81
N ALA A 232 5.97 11.60 27.85
CA ALA A 232 5.95 10.97 29.16
C ALA A 232 5.33 9.57 29.09
N THR A 233 4.29 9.39 28.27
CA THR A 233 3.63 8.10 28.04
C THR A 233 4.57 7.13 27.33
N LEU A 234 5.18 7.51 26.21
CA LEU A 234 6.13 6.67 25.47
C LEU A 234 7.33 6.26 26.33
N SER A 235 7.89 7.20 27.10
CA SER A 235 8.99 6.94 28.04
C SER A 235 8.59 5.98 29.16
N THR A 236 7.31 5.95 29.51
CA THR A 236 6.76 5.08 30.54
C THR A 236 6.50 3.68 29.99
N ILE A 237 5.93 3.60 28.79
CA ILE A 237 5.76 2.35 28.03
C ILE A 237 7.11 1.67 27.81
N ALA A 238 8.12 2.42 27.36
CA ALA A 238 9.47 1.89 27.10
C ALA A 238 10.14 1.29 28.35
N ARG A 239 9.85 1.82 29.55
CA ARG A 239 10.47 1.36 30.80
C ARG A 239 9.74 0.19 31.46
N LYS A 240 8.41 0.14 31.39
CA LYS A 240 7.61 -0.80 32.20
C LYS A 240 6.40 -1.42 31.49
N GLY A 241 6.25 -1.20 30.19
CA GLY A 241 5.19 -1.76 29.36
C GLY A 241 3.89 -0.94 29.37
N ALA A 242 3.11 -1.08 28.30
CA ALA A 242 1.86 -0.35 28.08
C ALA A 242 0.77 -0.67 29.12
N ASP A 243 0.73 -1.91 29.60
CA ASP A 243 -0.24 -2.34 30.61
C ASP A 243 -0.04 -1.63 31.95
N ARG A 244 1.16 -1.11 32.24
CA ARG A 244 1.50 -0.42 33.49
C ARG A 244 1.41 1.11 33.40
N VAL A 245 0.81 1.65 32.34
CA VAL A 245 0.56 3.10 32.20
C VAL A 245 -0.55 3.54 33.15
N VAL A 246 -0.28 4.57 33.94
CA VAL A 246 -1.22 5.19 34.90
C VAL A 246 -1.25 6.70 34.63
N GLN A 247 -2.43 7.26 34.32
CA GLN A 247 -2.57 8.66 33.90
C GLN A 247 -2.02 9.67 34.93
N ARG A 248 -2.15 9.38 36.24
CA ARG A 248 -1.59 10.24 37.31
C ARG A 248 -0.07 10.29 37.31
N GLU A 249 0.58 9.16 36.99
CA GLU A 249 2.04 9.11 36.86
C GLU A 249 2.50 9.81 35.57
N ILE A 250 1.74 9.67 34.49
CA ILE A 250 2.00 10.40 33.25
C ILE A 250 1.88 11.91 33.48
N ALA A 251 0.85 12.36 34.20
CA ALA A 251 0.66 13.77 34.54
C ALA A 251 1.86 14.33 35.31
N ALA A 252 2.32 13.63 36.34
CA ALA A 252 3.49 14.02 37.12
C ALA A 252 4.76 14.06 36.25
N ARG A 253 4.93 13.08 35.36
CA ARG A 253 6.11 12.98 34.48
C ARG A 253 6.12 14.00 33.33
N ALA A 254 4.95 14.42 32.86
CA ALA A 254 4.78 15.45 31.85
C ALA A 254 4.72 16.87 32.43
N GLU A 255 4.80 17.00 33.76
CA GLU A 255 4.67 18.28 34.48
C GLU A 255 3.35 19.00 34.17
N VAL A 256 2.25 18.25 34.21
CA VAL A 256 0.89 18.76 33.98
C VAL A 256 -0.07 18.25 35.06
N SER A 257 -1.24 18.87 35.17
CA SER A 257 -2.29 18.38 36.06
C SER A 257 -2.93 17.10 35.50
N LEU A 258 -3.47 16.26 36.38
CA LEU A 258 -4.28 15.11 35.95
C LEU A 258 -5.47 15.56 35.10
N ALA A 259 -6.08 16.71 35.44
CA ALA A 259 -7.17 17.31 34.67
C ALA A 259 -6.76 17.63 33.22
N ALA A 260 -5.53 18.10 32.99
CA ALA A 260 -5.01 18.34 31.65
C ALA A 260 -4.83 17.02 30.87
N VAL A 261 -4.35 15.96 31.52
CA VAL A 261 -4.26 14.62 30.88
C VAL A 261 -5.64 14.12 30.49
N THR A 262 -6.65 14.23 31.36
CA THR A 262 -8.01 13.79 31.07
C THR A 262 -8.73 14.67 30.04
N TYR A 263 -8.36 15.95 29.94
CA TYR A 263 -8.87 16.87 28.92
C TYR A 263 -8.43 16.45 27.51
N PHE A 264 -7.14 16.12 27.34
CA PHE A 264 -6.60 15.68 26.05
C PHE A 264 -6.88 14.20 25.75
N PHE A 265 -6.86 13.34 26.76
CA PHE A 265 -6.98 11.88 26.61
C PHE A 265 -7.93 11.32 27.66
N ARG A 266 -9.18 11.09 27.24
CA ARG A 266 -10.27 10.67 28.15
C ARG A 266 -9.98 9.33 28.82
N THR A 267 -9.40 8.38 28.09
CA THR A 267 -9.11 7.04 28.63
C THR A 267 -7.63 6.68 28.55
N LYS A 268 -7.22 5.68 29.32
CA LYS A 268 -5.89 5.05 29.21
C LYS A 268 -5.65 4.49 27.81
N HIS A 269 -6.67 3.91 27.19
CA HIS A 269 -6.57 3.37 25.84
C HIS A 269 -6.32 4.47 24.81
N ASP A 270 -7.08 5.58 24.87
CA ASP A 270 -6.88 6.74 23.98
C ASP A 270 -5.46 7.30 24.11
N LEU A 271 -4.95 7.39 25.33
CA LEU A 271 -3.60 7.88 25.61
C LEU A 271 -2.52 6.97 25.01
N ILE A 272 -2.65 5.64 25.17
CA ILE A 272 -1.69 4.68 24.62
C ILE A 272 -1.74 4.68 23.09
N THR A 273 -2.95 4.66 22.50
CA THR A 273 -3.14 4.68 21.04
C THR A 273 -2.57 5.95 20.44
N ALA A 274 -2.83 7.11 21.04
CA ALA A 274 -2.27 8.38 20.60
C ALA A 274 -0.74 8.41 20.72
N ALA A 275 -0.16 7.84 21.79
CA ALA A 275 1.28 7.79 22.00
C ALA A 275 1.98 6.97 20.90
N PHE A 276 1.45 5.79 20.57
CA PHE A 276 1.98 4.99 19.47
C PHE A 276 1.80 5.65 18.10
N ALA A 277 0.65 6.28 17.85
CA ALA A 277 0.42 7.01 16.60
C ALA A 277 1.44 8.15 16.42
N GLU A 278 1.74 8.88 17.50
CA GLU A 278 2.76 9.93 17.51
C GLU A 278 4.17 9.37 17.30
N HIS A 279 4.52 8.24 17.92
CA HIS A 279 5.79 7.56 17.68
C HIS A 279 5.97 7.18 16.20
N CYS A 280 4.95 6.56 15.59
CA CYS A 280 4.95 6.23 14.16
C CYS A 280 5.05 7.48 13.29
N ARG A 281 4.38 8.58 13.64
CA ARG A 281 4.48 9.87 12.93
C ARG A 281 5.89 10.43 12.98
N ARG A 282 6.55 10.43 14.15
CA ARG A 282 7.94 10.90 14.31
C ARG A 282 8.94 10.06 13.52
N LEU A 283 8.82 8.73 13.56
CA LEU A 283 9.67 7.84 12.75
C LEU A 283 9.52 8.11 11.25
N ARG A 284 8.30 8.36 10.76
CA ARG A 284 8.05 8.75 9.36
C ARG A 284 8.63 10.11 9.00
N SER A 285 8.53 11.09 9.91
CA SER A 285 9.10 12.43 9.70
C SER A 285 10.62 12.41 9.63
N GLN A 286 11.28 11.64 10.50
CA GLN A 286 12.74 11.48 10.49
C GLN A 286 13.23 10.79 9.21
N ARG A 287 12.52 9.77 8.72
CA ARG A 287 12.81 9.12 7.44
C ARG A 287 12.61 10.06 6.23
N ARG A 288 11.57 10.90 6.21
CA ARG A 288 11.38 11.92 5.15
C ARG A 288 12.49 12.98 5.15
N GLY A 289 13.00 13.39 6.33
CA GLY A 289 14.11 14.34 6.43
C GLY A 289 15.42 13.84 5.83
N LEU A 290 15.72 12.55 6.00
CA LEU A 290 16.90 11.91 5.40
C LEU A 290 16.82 11.82 3.86
N LEU A 291 15.63 11.60 3.31
CA LEU A 291 15.42 11.55 1.85
C LEU A 291 15.45 12.93 1.19
N VAL A 292 14.98 13.98 1.87
CA VAL A 292 15.06 15.37 1.37
C VAL A 292 16.50 15.89 1.37
N PHE A 293 17.33 15.51 2.36
CA PHE A 293 18.74 15.92 2.41
C PHE A 293 19.54 15.32 1.26
N SER A 294 19.27 14.06 0.88
CA SER A 294 19.87 13.40 -0.29
C SER A 294 19.52 14.09 -1.62
N ALA A 295 18.29 14.58 -1.77
CA ALA A 295 17.83 15.22 -3.00
C ALA A 295 18.36 16.66 -3.17
N ILE A 296 18.75 17.33 -2.07
CA ILE A 296 19.34 18.67 -2.12
C ILE A 296 20.84 18.60 -2.45
N SER A 297 21.55 17.56 -1.98
CA SER A 297 22.97 17.39 -2.28
C SER A 297 23.27 17.11 -3.76
N ASP A 298 22.35 16.46 -4.48
CA ASP A 298 22.49 16.18 -5.92
C ASP A 298 22.15 17.39 -6.82
N GLY A 299 21.49 18.42 -6.28
CA GLY A 299 21.10 19.64 -7.01
C GLY A 299 22.14 20.76 -7.02
N THR A 300 23.29 20.58 -6.36
CA THR A 300 24.35 21.61 -6.22
C THR A 300 25.60 21.36 -7.08
N GLN A 301 25.56 20.41 -8.01
CA GLN A 301 26.59 20.27 -9.05
C GLN A 301 25.98 20.46 -10.45
N SER A 302 25.79 21.72 -10.85
CA SER A 302 25.74 22.17 -12.26
C SER A 302 26.01 23.66 -12.32
#